data_AF-A0A7C5SQZ3-F1
#
_entry.id   AF-A0A7C5SQZ3-F1
#
_cell.length_a   1.000
_cell.length_b   1.000
_cell.length_c   1.000
_cell.angle_alpha   90.00
_cell.angle_beta   90.00
_cell.angle_gamma   90.00
#
_symmetry.space_group_name_H-M   'P 1'
#
loop_
_entity.id
_entity.type
_entity.pdbx_description
1 polymer ?
#
loop_
_entity_poly.entity_id
_entity_poly.type
_entity_poly.pdbx_seq_one_letter_code
_entity_poly.pdbx_strand_id
1 'polypeptide(L)'
;ATKMVNITKNYFAKKAVGVEVIKLYGSIELAPLVGLADAIVDIVETGATMRENGLKVAEDIMESSAHLIANTHSFYAKKGDILSLYDKIRLALAK
;
A
#
# COMPACT_ATOMS: atom_id res chain seq x y z
N ALA A 1 9.38 1.62 10.66
CA ALA A 1 9.62 2.49 9.49
C ALA A 1 8.67 2.14 8.33
N THR A 2 8.30 3.10 7.46
CA THR A 2 7.32 2.86 6.37
C THR A 2 7.35 3.94 5.28
N LYS A 3 6.85 3.61 4.08
CA LYS A 3 6.40 4.60 3.07
C LYS A 3 4.96 5.09 3.34
N MET A 4 4.15 4.26 4.00
CA MET A 4 2.70 4.42 4.16
C MET A 4 2.32 5.11 5.50
N VAL A 5 2.91 6.28 5.76
CA VAL A 5 2.83 6.98 7.06
C VAL A 5 1.40 7.10 7.60
N ASN A 6 0.46 7.53 6.77
CA ASN A 6 -0.93 7.74 7.20
C ASN A 6 -1.63 6.42 7.53
N ILE A 7 -1.38 5.36 6.76
CA ILE A 7 -1.95 4.03 7.00
C ILE A 7 -1.40 3.48 8.32
N THR A 8 -0.08 3.54 8.54
CA THR A 8 0.56 3.08 9.76
C THR A 8 0.04 3.83 10.99
N LYS A 9 -0.01 5.17 10.95
CA LYS A 9 -0.55 5.98 12.05
C LYS A 9 -2.00 5.61 12.39
N ASN A 10 -2.85 5.52 11.36
CA ASN A 10 -4.26 5.17 11.55
C ASN A 10 -4.45 3.76 12.12
N TYR A 11 -3.63 2.81 11.67
CA TYR A 11 -3.67 1.43 12.16
C TYR A 11 -3.34 1.34 13.66
N PHE A 12 -2.22 1.91 14.09
CA PHE A 12 -1.80 1.86 15.50
C PHE A 12 -2.66 2.74 16.41
N ALA A 13 -3.20 3.85 15.91
CA ALA A 13 -4.16 4.67 16.64
C ALA A 13 -5.44 3.89 16.99
N LYS A 14 -5.98 3.09 16.05
CA LYS A 14 -7.14 2.22 16.31
C LYS A 14 -6.87 1.16 17.39
N LYS A 15 -5.61 0.80 17.61
CA LYS A 15 -5.17 -0.15 18.64
C LYS A 15 -4.78 0.52 19.96
N ALA A 16 -4.87 1.84 20.06
CA ALA A 16 -4.37 2.62 21.20
C ALA A 16 -2.88 2.33 21.52
N VAL A 17 -2.07 2.07 20.49
CA VAL A 17 -0.62 1.84 20.63
C VAL A 17 0.13 3.09 20.17
N GLY A 18 0.94 3.66 21.07
CA GLY A 18 1.84 4.75 20.73
C GLY A 18 3.00 4.26 19.88
N VAL A 19 3.22 4.87 18.71
CA VAL A 19 4.32 4.52 17.80
C VAL A 19 5.01 5.77 17.26
N GLU A 20 6.32 5.70 17.12
CA GLU A 20 7.10 6.66 16.34
C GLU A 20 7.20 6.18 14.89
N VAL A 21 6.71 7.00 13.95
CA VAL A 21 6.69 6.62 12.53
C VAL A 21 7.82 7.29 11.77
N ILE A 22 8.86 6.52 11.47
CA ILE A 22 9.97 6.91 10.60
C ILE A 22 9.57 6.72 9.14
N LYS A 23 9.43 7.83 8.41
CA LYS A 23 9.13 7.82 6.96
C LYS A 23 10.39 7.46 6.17
N LEU A 24 10.29 6.45 5.32
CA LEU A 24 11.33 6.07 4.36
C LEU A 24 10.79 6.14 2.93
N TYR A 25 11.71 6.29 1.97
CA TYR A 25 11.39 6.36 0.54
C TYR A 25 11.79 5.09 -0.23
N GLY A 26 12.59 4.20 0.37
CA GLY A 26 13.09 2.97 -0.24
C GLY A 26 13.78 2.09 0.79
N SER A 27 14.14 0.87 0.37
CA SER A 27 14.89 -0.13 1.17
C SER A 27 14.39 -0.27 2.61
N ILE A 28 13.07 -0.43 2.78
CA ILE A 28 12.45 -0.40 4.10
C ILE A 28 12.91 -1.59 4.93
N GLU A 29 13.17 -2.72 4.28
CA GLU A 29 13.64 -3.98 4.84
C GLU A 29 14.98 -3.84 5.58
N LEU A 30 15.79 -2.83 5.24
CA LEU A 30 17.04 -2.54 5.93
C LEU A 30 16.84 -1.85 7.29
N ALA A 31 15.69 -1.21 7.52
CA ALA A 31 15.49 -0.41 8.73
C ALA A 31 15.60 -1.25 10.03
N PRO A 32 15.03 -2.47 10.13
CA PRO A 32 15.28 -3.34 11.27
C PRO A 32 16.71 -3.85 11.33
N LEU A 33 17.31 -4.18 10.18
CA LEU A 33 18.65 -4.74 10.10
C LEU A 33 19.73 -3.81 10.68
N VAL A 34 19.57 -2.49 10.48
CA VAL A 34 20.50 -1.47 10.99
C VAL A 34 20.07 -0.86 12.32
N GLY A 35 19.00 -1.37 12.96
CA GLY A 35 18.48 -0.85 14.22
C GLY A 35 17.79 0.51 14.13
N LEU A 36 17.38 0.94 12.93
CA LEU A 36 16.65 2.20 12.73
C LEU A 36 15.19 2.10 13.21
N ALA A 37 14.57 0.92 13.13
CA ALA A 37 13.20 0.71 13.59
C ALA A 37 12.98 -0.73 14.04
N ASP A 38 12.16 -0.93 15.07
CA ASP A 38 11.84 -2.28 15.58
C ASP A 38 11.01 -3.12 14.60
N ALA A 39 10.21 -2.45 13.77
CA ALA A 39 9.32 -3.08 12.80
C ALA A 39 9.12 -2.19 11.57
N ILE A 40 8.63 -2.81 10.49
CA ILE A 40 8.25 -2.12 9.26
C ILE A 40 6.79 -2.33 8.94
N VAL A 41 6.21 -1.36 8.22
CA VAL A 41 4.92 -1.51 7.55
C VAL A 41 5.16 -1.30 6.08
N ASP A 42 4.97 -2.35 5.28
CA ASP A 42 5.14 -2.31 3.83
C ASP A 42 4.16 -3.26 3.14
N ILE A 43 3.99 -3.07 1.83
CA ILE A 43 3.20 -3.97 1.00
C ILE A 43 3.97 -5.26 0.73
N VAL A 44 3.30 -6.39 0.86
CA VAL A 44 3.85 -7.71 0.55
C VAL A 44 2.83 -8.49 -0.26
N GLU A 45 3.30 -9.34 -1.17
CA GLU A 45 2.44 -10.28 -1.90
C GLU A 45 2.54 -11.68 -1.27
N THR A 46 3.56 -12.45 -1.64
CA THR A 46 3.78 -13.81 -1.09
C THR A 46 4.60 -13.81 0.21
N GLY A 47 5.16 -12.67 0.59
CA GLY A 47 6.09 -12.54 1.71
C GLY A 47 7.49 -13.12 1.46
N ALA A 48 7.82 -13.55 0.23
CA ALA A 48 9.14 -14.11 -0.10
C ALA A 48 10.28 -13.11 0.18
N THR A 49 10.14 -11.86 -0.31
CA THR A 49 11.14 -10.79 -0.09
C THR A 49 11.38 -10.50 1.40
N MET A 50 10.34 -10.54 2.23
CA MET A 50 10.48 -10.35 3.67
C MET A 50 11.32 -11.47 4.29
N ARG A 51 11.04 -12.72 3.92
CA ARG A 51 11.79 -13.89 4.42
C ARG A 51 13.25 -13.87 4.01
N GLU A 52 13.56 -13.47 2.78
CA GLU A 52 14.93 -13.30 2.29
C GLU A 52 15.73 -12.27 3.10
N ASN A 53 15.05 -11.27 3.67
CA ASN A 53 15.65 -10.26 4.55
C ASN A 53 15.55 -10.61 6.04
N GLY A 54 15.22 -11.87 6.39
CA GLY A 54 15.11 -12.33 7.77
C GLY A 54 13.89 -11.77 8.52
N LEU A 55 12.92 -11.21 7.80
CA LEU A 55 11.69 -10.67 8.36
C LEU A 55 10.57 -11.72 8.29
N LYS A 56 9.62 -11.60 9.23
CA LYS A 56 8.38 -12.37 9.25
C LYS A 56 7.19 -11.43 9.22
N VAL A 57 6.12 -11.83 8.53
CA VAL A 57 4.85 -11.12 8.60
C VAL A 57 4.30 -11.28 10.01
N ALA A 58 4.06 -10.15 10.68
CA ALA A 58 3.52 -10.14 12.03
C ALA A 58 1.98 -10.11 12.02
N GLU A 59 1.40 -9.21 11.22
CA GLU A 59 -0.05 -9.02 11.15
C GLU A 59 -0.42 -8.32 9.84
N ASP A 60 -1.56 -8.70 9.28
CA ASP A 60 -2.12 -8.06 8.09
C ASP A 60 -2.90 -6.78 8.48
N ILE A 61 -2.55 -5.67 7.83
CA ILE A 61 -3.16 -4.36 8.12
C ILE A 61 -4.36 -4.09 7.21
N MET A 62 -4.24 -4.41 5.93
CA MET A 62 -5.27 -4.25 4.91
C MET A 62 -4.93 -5.07 3.66
N GLU A 63 -5.96 -5.43 2.91
CA GLU A 63 -5.83 -5.95 1.56
C GLU A 63 -5.79 -4.78 0.56
N SER A 64 -5.07 -4.96 -0.56
CA SER A 64 -4.93 -3.96 -1.60
C SER A 64 -5.39 -4.52 -2.94
N SER A 65 -6.18 -3.72 -3.66
CA SER A 65 -6.61 -4.00 -5.03
C SER A 65 -6.33 -2.80 -5.94
N ALA A 66 -6.13 -3.07 -7.23
CA ALA A 66 -6.03 -2.00 -8.23
C ALA A 66 -7.42 -1.40 -8.50
N HIS A 67 -7.53 -0.07 -8.45
CA HIS A 67 -8.75 0.65 -8.78
C HIS A 67 -8.51 1.62 -9.94
N LEU A 68 -9.43 1.66 -10.90
CA LEU A 68 -9.47 2.71 -11.91
C LEU A 68 -10.12 3.95 -11.29
N ILE A 69 -9.35 5.04 -11.22
CA ILE A 69 -9.80 6.31 -10.65
C ILE A 69 -9.80 7.38 -11.75
N ALA A 70 -10.88 8.14 -11.86
CA ALA A 70 -10.98 9.28 -12.76
C ALA A 70 -11.08 10.58 -11.96
N ASN A 71 -10.40 11.63 -12.44
CA ASN A 71 -10.61 12.97 -11.92
C ASN A 71 -12.07 13.40 -12.17
N THR A 72 -12.73 13.94 -11.15
CA THR A 72 -14.16 14.28 -11.18
C THR A 72 -14.52 15.26 -12.31
N HIS A 73 -13.75 16.33 -12.50
CA HIS A 73 -14.02 17.31 -13.55
C HIS A 73 -13.81 16.72 -14.94
N SER A 74 -12.72 15.96 -15.11
CA SER A 74 -12.44 15.27 -16.36
C SER A 74 -13.50 14.22 -16.68
N PHE A 75 -14.05 13.54 -15.66
CA PHE A 75 -15.15 12.59 -15.82
C PHE A 75 -16.40 13.25 -16.38
N TYR A 76 -16.77 14.42 -15.88
CA TYR A 76 -17.93 15.15 -16.43
C TYR A 76 -17.66 15.67 -17.84
N ALA A 77 -16.49 16.24 -18.10
CA ALA A 77 -16.15 16.82 -19.39
C ALA A 77 -15.92 15.77 -20.50
N LYS A 78 -15.39 14.59 -20.15
CA LYS A 78 -14.99 13.52 -21.09
C LYS A 78 -15.69 12.19 -20.79
N LYS A 79 -16.94 12.25 -20.33
CA LYS A 79 -17.69 11.10 -19.82
C LYS A 79 -17.70 9.93 -20.81
N GLY A 80 -17.98 10.20 -22.09
CA GLY A 80 -18.04 9.18 -23.13
C GLY A 80 -16.72 8.42 -23.29
N ASP A 81 -15.62 9.15 -23.40
CA ASP A 81 -14.28 8.56 -23.58
C ASP A 81 -13.85 7.74 -22.35
N ILE A 82 -14.10 8.26 -21.14
CA ILE A 82 -13.72 7.59 -19.90
C ILE A 82 -14.55 6.33 -19.69
N LEU A 83 -15.86 6.36 -19.95
CA LEU A 83 -16.70 5.16 -19.87
C LEU A 83 -16.31 4.13 -20.93
N SER A 84 -15.98 4.56 -22.14
CA SER A 84 -15.46 3.67 -23.20
C SER A 84 -14.16 2.98 -22.76
N LEU A 85 -13.23 3.71 -22.14
CA LEU A 85 -12.00 3.12 -21.59
C LEU A 85 -12.30 2.13 -20.44
N TYR A 86 -13.19 2.52 -19.53
CA TYR A 86 -13.63 1.66 -18.44
C TYR A 86 -14.20 0.33 -18.96
N ASP A 87 -15.08 0.37 -19.96
CA ASP A 87 -15.67 -0.83 -20.55
C ASP A 87 -14.61 -1.72 -21.21
N LYS A 88 -13.64 -1.13 -21.92
CA LYS A 88 -12.52 -1.87 -22.52
C LYS A 88 -11.67 -2.58 -21.45
N ILE A 89 -11.33 -1.89 -20.37
CA ILE A 89 -10.56 -2.48 -19.25
C ILE A 89 -11.38 -3.60 -18.60
N ARG A 90 -12.67 -3.36 -18.33
CA ARG A 90 -13.56 -4.35 -17.71
C ARG A 90 -13.69 -5.61 -18.57
N LEU A 91 -13.85 -5.47 -19.88
CA LEU A 91 -13.94 -6.61 -20.80
C LEU A 91 -12.62 -7.38 -20.89
N ALA A 92 -11.48 -6.70 -20.82
CA ALA A 92 -10.16 -7.35 -20.83
C ALA A 92 -9.90 -8.19 -19.56
N LEU A 93 -10.44 -7.76 -18.42
CA LEU A 93 -10.32 -8.44 -17.13
C LEU A 93 -11.36 -9.55 -16.90
N ALA A 94 -12.40 -9.64 -17.74
CA ALA A 94 -13.45 -10.67 -17.63
C ALA A 94 -13.09 -12.00 -18.32
N LYS A 95 -11.86 -12.12 -18.84
CA LYS A 95 -11.26 -13.36 -19.34
C LYS A 95 -10.44 -14.03 -18.24
#